data_AF-A0A549SGE8-F1
#
_entry.id   AF-A0A549SGE8-F1
#
_cell.length_a   1.000
_cell.length_b   1.000
_cell.length_c   1.000
_cell.angle_alpha   90.00
_cell.angle_beta   90.00
_cell.angle_gamma   90.00
#
_symmetry.space_group_name_H-M   'P 1'
#
loop_
_entity.id
_entity.type
_entity.pdbx_description
1 polymer ?
#
loop_
_entity_poly.entity_id
_entity_poly.type
_entity_poly.pdbx_seq_one_letter_code
_entity_poly.pdbx_strand_id
1 'polypeptide(L)'
;MIRQAVFGRAAALAILFSGAVFGASAQAQEVTDAHLKAARDVIAALNATQRYDEILPSLAERLKSEYTLTSPNYQDQINKAVDGEALALAPRR
;
A
#
# COMPACT_ATOMS: atom_id res chain seq x y z
N MET A 1 -5.71 -18.50 58.76
CA MET A 1 -6.26 -18.44 57.39
C MET A 1 -5.96 -17.13 56.62
N ILE A 2 -5.32 -16.12 57.24
CA ILE A 2 -5.10 -14.78 56.62
C ILE A 2 -3.93 -14.76 55.61
N ARG A 3 -2.96 -15.69 55.71
CA ARG A 3 -1.70 -15.65 54.93
C ARG A 3 -1.85 -16.03 53.45
N GLN A 4 -2.86 -16.83 53.09
CA GLN A 4 -3.09 -17.28 51.70
C GLN A 4 -3.87 -16.26 50.86
N ALA A 5 -4.74 -15.45 51.49
CA ALA A 5 -5.48 -14.39 50.80
C ALA A 5 -4.56 -13.26 50.31
N VAL A 6 -3.50 -12.96 51.07
CA VAL A 6 -2.48 -11.97 50.66
C VAL A 6 -1.63 -12.49 49.50
N PHE A 7 -1.28 -13.78 49.51
CA PHE A 7 -0.54 -14.43 48.43
C PHE A 7 -1.33 -14.48 47.12
N GLY A 8 -2.64 -14.78 47.18
CA GLY A 8 -3.52 -14.77 46.00
C GLY A 8 -3.70 -13.39 45.38
N ARG A 9 -3.79 -12.33 46.21
CA ARG A 9 -3.86 -10.93 45.74
C ARG A 9 -2.54 -10.47 45.13
N ALA A 10 -1.40 -10.89 45.69
CA ALA A 10 -0.08 -10.62 45.12
C ALA A 10 0.12 -11.33 43.77
N ALA A 11 -0.33 -12.59 43.64
CA ALA A 11 -0.28 -13.33 42.38
C ALA A 11 -1.18 -12.69 41.30
N ALA A 12 -2.40 -12.27 41.65
CA ALA A 12 -3.29 -11.57 40.73
C ALA A 12 -2.72 -10.22 40.27
N LEU A 13 -2.09 -9.46 41.18
CA LEU A 13 -1.39 -8.22 40.83
C LEU A 13 -0.20 -8.47 39.92
N ALA A 14 0.59 -9.53 40.16
CA ALA A 14 1.72 -9.89 39.30
C ALA A 14 1.27 -10.27 37.88
N ILE A 15 0.15 -10.99 37.74
CA ILE A 15 -0.43 -11.36 36.44
C ILE A 15 -0.94 -10.12 35.70
N LEU A 16 -1.63 -9.21 36.40
CA LEU A 16 -2.09 -7.95 35.82
C LEU A 16 -0.93 -7.03 35.43
N PHE A 17 0.13 -6.96 36.24
CA PHE A 17 1.35 -6.22 35.92
C PHE A 17 2.07 -6.82 34.70
N SER A 18 2.13 -8.14 34.60
CA SER A 18 2.72 -8.83 33.44
C SER A 18 1.93 -8.54 32.17
N GLY A 19 0.59 -8.59 32.23
CA GLY A 19 -0.28 -8.24 31.10
C GLY A 19 -0.14 -6.78 30.67
N ALA A 20 0.05 -5.85 31.61
CA ALA A 20 0.28 -4.44 31.32
C ALA A 20 1.67 -4.20 30.68
N VAL A 21 2.72 -4.90 31.13
CA VAL A 21 4.08 -4.78 30.57
C VAL A 21 4.17 -5.38 29.16
N PHE A 22 3.49 -6.50 28.90
CA PHE A 22 3.45 -7.10 27.55
C PHE A 22 2.45 -6.41 26.60
N GLY A 23 1.44 -5.71 27.13
CA GLY A 23 0.43 -4.99 26.34
C GLY A 23 0.77 -3.53 26.02
N ALA A 24 1.77 -2.93 26.68
CA ALA A 24 2.03 -1.49 26.60
C ALA A 24 2.83 -1.02 25.37
N SER A 25 3.21 -1.89 24.44
CA SER A 25 4.03 -1.43 23.32
C SER A 25 3.91 -2.30 22.07
N ALA A 26 2.70 -2.44 21.53
CA ALA A 26 2.56 -2.46 20.08
C ALA A 26 2.87 -1.04 19.57
N GLN A 27 4.12 -0.60 19.74
CA GLN A 27 4.64 0.57 19.05
C GLN A 27 4.42 0.28 17.57
N ALA A 28 3.98 1.28 16.81
CA ALA A 28 3.97 1.18 15.36
C ALA A 28 5.38 0.75 14.92
N GLN A 29 5.53 -0.53 14.55
CA GLN A 29 6.81 -1.07 14.12
C GLN A 29 7.24 -0.20 12.96
N GLU A 30 8.31 0.57 13.15
CA GLU A 30 8.85 1.40 12.09
C GLU A 30 9.09 0.47 10.91
N VAL A 31 8.40 0.74 9.80
CA VAL A 31 8.53 -0.05 8.59
C VAL A 31 9.94 0.23 8.09
N THR A 32 10.89 -0.61 8.49
CA THR A 32 12.27 -0.48 8.06
C THR A 32 12.32 -0.60 6.54
N ASP A 33 13.29 0.02 5.89
CA ASP A 33 13.46 -0.05 4.43
C ASP A 33 13.48 -1.49 3.89
N ALA A 34 13.96 -2.45 4.70
CA ALA A 34 13.92 -3.88 4.40
C ALA A 34 12.50 -4.44 4.24
N HIS A 35 11.53 -4.01 5.06
CA HIS A 35 10.13 -4.41 4.96
C HIS A 35 9.47 -3.80 3.73
N LEU A 36 9.76 -2.52 3.41
CA LEU A 36 9.28 -1.90 2.17
C LEU A 36 9.86 -2.57 0.92
N LYS A 37 11.15 -2.96 0.98
CA LYS A 37 11.78 -3.72 -0.10
C LYS A 37 11.13 -5.08 -0.28
N ALA A 38 10.94 -5.84 0.79
CA ALA A 38 10.28 -7.14 0.73
C ALA A 38 8.83 -7.03 0.19
N ALA A 39 8.08 -6.01 0.60
CA ALA A 39 6.74 -5.75 0.07
C ALA A 39 6.75 -5.44 -1.43
N ARG A 40 7.71 -4.62 -1.91
CA ARG A 40 7.90 -4.35 -3.35
C ARG A 40 8.29 -5.60 -4.12
N ASP A 41 9.19 -6.41 -3.58
CA ASP A 41 9.63 -7.66 -4.19
C ASP A 41 8.46 -8.67 -4.29
N VAL A 42 7.55 -8.69 -3.31
CA VAL A 42 6.30 -9.49 -3.36
C VAL A 42 5.33 -8.96 -4.41
N ILE A 43 5.13 -7.64 -4.52
CA ILE A 43 4.28 -7.03 -5.56
C ILE A 43 4.79 -7.39 -6.96
N ALA A 44 6.11 -7.35 -7.17
CA ALA A 44 6.75 -7.76 -8.41
C ALA A 44 6.58 -9.26 -8.66
N ALA A 45 6.80 -10.12 -7.66
CA ALA A 45 6.64 -11.58 -7.79
C ALA A 45 5.19 -12.02 -8.08
N LEU A 46 4.21 -11.31 -7.52
CA LEU A 46 2.79 -11.54 -7.78
C LEU A 46 2.34 -11.02 -9.15
N ASN A 47 3.21 -10.34 -9.90
CA ASN A 47 2.85 -9.62 -11.13
C ASN A 47 1.61 -8.73 -10.95
N ALA A 48 1.42 -8.17 -9.74
CA ALA A 48 0.24 -7.36 -9.45
C ALA A 48 0.16 -6.11 -10.37
N THR A 49 1.28 -5.72 -10.96
CA THR A 49 1.38 -4.62 -11.92
C THR A 49 1.07 -5.00 -13.37
N GLN A 50 0.95 -6.28 -13.73
CA GLN A 50 0.54 -6.70 -15.09
C GLN A 50 -0.82 -6.14 -15.49
N ARG A 51 -1.73 -5.94 -14.53
CA ARG A 51 -3.04 -5.33 -14.82
C ARG A 51 -2.90 -3.89 -15.34
N TYR A 52 -1.83 -3.18 -14.99
CA TYR A 52 -1.56 -1.86 -15.56
C TYR A 52 -1.18 -1.94 -17.04
N ASP A 53 -0.57 -3.03 -17.51
CA ASP A 53 -0.26 -3.21 -18.93
C ASP A 53 -1.53 -3.33 -19.78
N GLU A 54 -2.60 -3.89 -19.21
CA GLU A 54 -3.90 -3.99 -19.87
C GLU A 54 -4.71 -2.69 -19.75
N ILE A 55 -4.64 -2.04 -18.59
CA ILE A 55 -5.47 -0.87 -18.29
C ILE A 55 -4.91 0.40 -18.94
N LEU A 56 -3.59 0.61 -18.93
CA LEU A 56 -2.98 1.84 -19.44
C LEU A 56 -3.35 2.15 -20.90
N PRO A 57 -3.26 1.20 -21.87
CA PRO A 57 -3.70 1.45 -23.24
C PRO A 57 -5.19 1.77 -23.33
N SER A 58 -6.02 1.08 -22.54
CA SER A 58 -7.47 1.31 -22.52
C SER A 58 -7.85 2.70 -21.99
N LEU A 59 -7.09 3.21 -21.01
CA LEU A 59 -7.27 4.56 -20.47
C LEU A 59 -6.78 5.62 -21.45
N ALA A 60 -5.62 5.41 -22.06
CA ALA A 60 -5.08 6.31 -23.09
C ALA A 60 -6.08 6.50 -24.24
N GLU A 61 -6.68 5.42 -24.73
CA GLU A 61 -7.64 5.49 -25.84
C GLU A 61 -8.95 6.20 -25.43
N ARG A 62 -9.46 5.92 -24.23
CA ARG A 62 -10.62 6.64 -23.68
C ARG A 62 -10.33 8.14 -23.58
N LEU A 63 -9.15 8.50 -23.06
CA LEU A 63 -8.74 9.88 -22.87
C LEU A 63 -8.61 10.62 -24.21
N LYS A 64 -8.03 9.97 -25.22
CA LYS A 64 -8.00 10.51 -26.59
C LYS A 64 -9.39 10.75 -27.14
N SER A 65 -10.32 9.82 -26.95
CA SER A 65 -11.69 9.96 -27.43
C SER A 65 -12.42 11.14 -26.78
N GLU A 66 -12.27 11.32 -25.47
CA GLU A 66 -12.90 12.40 -24.71
C GLU A 66 -12.37 13.77 -25.11
N TYR A 67 -11.04 13.92 -25.20
CA TYR A 67 -10.42 15.17 -25.61
C TYR A 67 -10.67 15.49 -27.09
N THR A 68 -10.70 14.49 -27.97
CA THR A 68 -10.98 14.71 -29.40
C THR A 68 -12.41 15.21 -29.59
N LEU A 69 -13.38 14.68 -28.83
CA LEU A 69 -14.77 15.16 -28.87
C LEU A 69 -14.89 16.62 -28.39
N THR A 70 -14.15 16.97 -27.34
CA THR A 70 -14.17 18.32 -26.75
C THR A 70 -13.34 19.32 -27.55
N SER A 71 -12.34 18.84 -28.27
CA SER A 71 -11.33 19.68 -28.94
C SER A 71 -10.85 19.03 -30.26
N PRO A 72 -11.72 18.96 -31.29
CA PRO A 72 -11.43 18.23 -32.54
C PRO A 72 -10.21 18.76 -33.29
N ASN A 73 -9.96 20.07 -33.21
CA ASN A 73 -8.84 20.73 -33.90
C ASN A 73 -7.46 20.35 -33.34
N TYR A 74 -7.41 19.70 -32.17
CA TYR A 74 -6.17 19.37 -31.47
C TYR A 74 -5.87 17.87 -31.45
N GLN A 75 -6.58 17.07 -32.26
CA GLN A 75 -6.47 15.60 -32.26
C GLN A 75 -5.01 15.10 -32.34
N ASP A 76 -4.19 15.67 -33.23
CA ASP A 76 -2.78 15.28 -33.35
C ASP A 76 -1.93 15.62 -32.11
N GLN A 77 -2.23 16.73 -31.44
CA GLN A 77 -1.52 17.13 -30.21
C GLN A 77 -1.97 16.28 -29.02
N ILE A 78 -3.27 15.97 -28.94
CA ILE A 78 -3.85 15.06 -27.94
C ILE A 78 -3.21 13.68 -28.07
N ASN A 79 -3.15 13.13 -29.29
CA ASN A 79 -2.55 11.82 -29.53
C ASN A 79 -1.09 11.79 -29.09
N LYS A 80 -0.28 12.77 -29.52
CA LYS A 80 1.14 12.85 -29.15
C LYS A 80 1.36 12.98 -27.64
N ALA A 81 0.57 13.79 -26.95
CA ALA A 81 0.71 13.99 -25.51
C ALA A 81 0.30 12.74 -24.72
N VAL A 82 -0.87 12.17 -25.04
CA VAL A 82 -1.38 10.99 -24.33
C VAL A 82 -0.51 9.77 -24.59
N ASP A 83 -0.04 9.55 -25.82
CA ASP A 83 0.88 8.45 -26.13
C ASP A 83 2.26 8.64 -25.49
N GLY A 84 2.76 9.88 -25.47
CA GLY A 84 4.03 10.21 -24.81
C GLY A 84 3.99 9.90 -23.32
N GLU A 85 2.93 10.32 -22.62
CA GLU A 85 2.75 10.02 -21.20
C GLU A 85 2.50 8.53 -20.94
N ALA A 86 1.70 7.86 -21.77
CA ALA A 86 1.50 6.41 -21.66
C ALA A 86 2.82 5.63 -21.78
N LEU A 87 3.70 6.03 -22.70
CA LEU A 87 5.04 5.47 -22.86
C LEU A 87 5.97 5.82 -21.69
N ALA A 88 5.85 7.01 -21.10
CA ALA A 88 6.63 7.43 -19.93
C ALA A 88 6.19 6.72 -18.63
N LEU A 89 4.93 6.31 -18.55
CA LEU A 89 4.40 5.49 -17.46
C LEU A 89 4.74 4.01 -17.63
N ALA A 90 4.95 3.54 -18.86
CA ALA A 90 5.33 2.15 -19.15
C ALA A 90 6.59 1.66 -18.41
N PRO A 91 7.66 2.41 -18.15
CA PRO A 91 8.80 1.92 -17.36
C PRO A 91 8.59 1.99 -15.83
N ARG A 92 7.48 2.57 -15.33
CA ARG A 92 7.19 2.72 -13.89
C ARG A 92 6.46 1.52 -13.26
N ARG A 93 6.41 0.39 -13.98
CA ARG A 93 5.85 -0.90 -13.50
C ARG A 93 6.67 -1.50 -12.37
#